data_AF-A0A536JYA5-F1
#
_entry.id   AF-A0A536JYA5-F1
#
_cell.length_a   1.000
_cell.length_b   1.000
_cell.length_c   1.000
_cell.angle_alpha   90.00
_cell.angle_beta   90.00
_cell.angle_gamma   90.00
#
_symmetry.space_group_name_H-M   'P 1'
#
loop_
_entity.id
_entity.type
_entity.pdbx_description
1 polymer ?
#
loop_
_entity_poly.entity_id
_entity_poly.type
_entity_poly.pdbx_seq_one_letter_code
_entity_poly.pdbx_strand_id
1 'polypeptide(L)'
;MTLPRIQSLVRQRRVQALAIAMIVPFLAIAPFHLFMPAPVKAHGVAPPVQVGISFSPVRAGYLGLDYRSAFKRLEAMHFRVIRLSTYWDQVDTEGYDQLDWLMNEAQRARQPIVLTVGMKALGWPEFYVPASVTDLTTLNQGQDVASDASLRAATLAFVEATVLRYRDNPTLVGWQIENEPFNRAGPQRLWIDAGFLRDEISSVRQLDGHHRRLIVNAFSHFNLVFDQASARQGFDLRQWLGFDADSAER
;
A
#
# COMPACT_ATOMS: atom_id res chain seq x y z
N MET A 1 -16.34 50.01 50.00
CA MET A 1 -15.35 49.06 49.42
C MET A 1 -13.96 49.47 49.88
N THR A 2 -13.18 48.55 50.47
CA THR A 2 -11.83 48.86 50.98
C THR A 2 -10.82 48.93 49.82
N LEU A 3 -9.90 49.91 49.84
CA LEU A 3 -8.82 50.09 48.85
C LEU A 3 -8.13 48.78 48.38
N PRO A 4 -7.79 47.81 49.25
CA PRO A 4 -7.17 46.56 48.82
C PRO A 4 -8.04 45.69 47.89
N ARG A 5 -9.37 45.73 48.00
CA ARG A 5 -10.28 45.00 47.08
C ARG A 5 -10.35 45.66 45.69
N ILE A 6 -10.19 46.97 45.61
CA ILE A 6 -10.16 47.70 44.33
C ILE A 6 -8.86 47.40 43.59
N GLN A 7 -7.73 47.37 44.30
CA GLN A 7 -6.43 47.03 43.73
C GLN A 7 -6.36 45.57 43.23
N SER A 8 -6.98 44.62 43.93
CA SER A 8 -7.04 43.21 43.48
C SER A 8 -7.93 43.04 42.24
N LEU A 9 -9.06 43.74 42.18
CA LEU A 9 -9.95 43.75 41.00
C LEU A 9 -9.27 44.41 39.78
N VAL A 10 -8.55 45.51 39.97
CA VAL A 10 -7.79 46.16 38.90
C VAL A 10 -6.65 45.25 38.42
N ARG A 11 -5.96 44.55 39.33
CA ARG A 11 -4.91 43.58 38.98
C ARG A 11 -5.48 42.37 38.23
N GLN A 12 -6.61 41.81 38.66
CA GLN A 12 -7.30 40.72 37.95
C GLN A 12 -7.75 41.15 36.56
N ARG A 13 -8.35 42.34 36.41
CA ARG A 13 -8.75 42.87 35.09
C ARG A 13 -7.55 43.12 34.17
N ARG A 14 -6.41 43.56 34.71
CA ARG A 14 -5.16 43.70 33.94
C ARG A 14 -4.61 42.35 33.49
N VAL A 15 -4.60 41.34 34.36
CA VAL A 15 -4.16 39.98 34.02
C VAL A 15 -5.09 39.35 32.98
N GLN A 16 -6.41 39.53 33.11
CA GLN A 16 -7.38 39.09 32.11
C GLN A 16 -7.20 39.80 30.77
N ALA A 17 -6.98 41.12 30.78
CA ALA A 17 -6.71 41.88 29.57
C ALA A 17 -5.40 41.42 28.88
N LEU A 18 -4.34 41.16 29.64
CA LEU A 18 -3.08 40.60 29.14
C LEU A 18 -3.27 39.19 28.57
N ALA A 19 -4.03 38.32 29.25
CA ALA A 19 -4.33 36.98 28.77
C ALA A 19 -5.14 37.00 27.47
N ILE A 20 -6.17 37.84 27.38
CA ILE A 20 -6.95 38.04 26.15
C ILE A 20 -6.06 38.60 25.03
N ALA A 21 -5.22 39.59 25.34
CA ALA A 21 -4.28 40.18 24.38
C ALA A 21 -3.23 39.19 23.85
N MET A 22 -2.95 38.09 24.56
CA MET A 22 -2.06 37.03 24.09
C MET A 22 -2.81 35.87 23.40
N ILE A 23 -3.98 35.49 23.93
CA ILE A 23 -4.78 34.37 23.42
C ILE A 23 -5.45 34.72 22.10
N VAL A 24 -5.98 35.94 21.94
CA VAL A 24 -6.70 36.33 20.71
C VAL A 24 -5.77 36.34 19.49
N PRO A 25 -4.55 36.93 19.53
CA PRO A 25 -3.60 36.79 18.43
C PRO A 25 -3.17 35.35 18.20
N PHE A 26 -2.95 34.56 19.26
CA PHE A 26 -2.59 33.16 19.11
C PHE A 26 -3.70 32.35 18.41
N LEU A 27 -4.97 32.53 18.79
CA LEU A 27 -6.10 31.88 18.13
C LEU A 27 -6.37 32.44 16.72
N ALA A 28 -6.01 33.70 16.46
CA ALA A 28 -6.11 34.29 15.13
C ALA A 28 -4.98 33.82 14.19
N ILE A 29 -3.77 33.55 14.70
CA ILE A 29 -2.56 33.22 13.92
C ILE A 29 -2.30 31.71 13.87
N ALA A 30 -2.64 30.94 14.90
CA ALA A 30 -2.49 29.48 14.93
C ALA A 30 -3.16 28.77 13.73
N PRO A 31 -4.35 29.19 13.27
CA PRO A 31 -4.93 28.62 12.05
C PRO A 31 -4.10 28.93 10.81
N PHE A 32 -3.45 30.10 10.75
CA PHE A 32 -2.57 30.44 9.62
C PHE A 32 -1.34 29.55 9.55
N HIS A 33 -0.86 28.95 10.64
CA HIS A 33 0.20 27.94 10.56
C HIS A 33 -0.26 26.61 9.94
N LEU A 34 -1.57 26.30 9.96
CA LEU A 34 -2.15 25.19 9.18
C LEU A 34 -2.26 25.54 7.68
N PHE A 35 -2.27 26.83 7.34
CA PHE A 35 -2.33 27.34 5.96
C PHE A 35 -0.98 27.83 5.41
N MET A 36 0.04 27.99 6.26
CA MET A 36 1.41 28.26 5.83
C MET A 36 2.05 26.91 5.54
N PRO A 37 2.31 26.57 4.26
CA PRO A 37 3.00 25.34 3.94
C PRO A 37 4.34 25.38 4.65
N ALA A 38 4.56 24.45 5.59
CA ALA A 38 5.91 24.16 6.01
C ALA A 38 6.65 23.78 4.71
N PRO A 39 7.69 24.51 4.28
CA PRO A 39 8.49 24.07 3.15
C PRO A 39 9.17 22.79 3.62
N VAL A 40 8.53 21.65 3.38
CA VAL A 40 9.16 20.35 3.53
C VAL A 40 10.28 20.39 2.52
N LYS A 41 11.50 20.59 3.01
CA LYS A 41 12.70 20.53 2.19
C LYS A 41 12.74 19.13 1.58
N ALA A 42 12.33 19.03 0.33
CA ALA A 42 12.57 17.86 -0.47
C ALA A 42 12.51 18.18 -1.97
N HIS A 43 13.52 18.00 -2.80
CA HIS A 43 14.95 17.68 -2.70
C HIS A 43 15.55 18.19 -4.04
N GLY A 44 16.87 18.13 -4.24
CA GLY A 44 17.54 18.50 -5.51
C GLY A 44 17.01 17.77 -6.75
N VAL A 45 17.60 18.02 -7.93
CA VAL A 45 17.19 17.43 -9.22
C VAL A 45 16.85 15.95 -9.03
N ALA A 46 15.56 15.63 -9.07
CA ALA A 46 15.11 14.27 -8.87
C ALA A 46 15.66 13.42 -10.00
N PRO A 47 16.21 12.22 -9.72
CA PRO A 47 16.56 11.30 -10.79
C PRO A 47 15.33 11.02 -11.66
N PRO A 48 15.50 10.63 -12.94
CA PRO A 48 14.40 10.27 -13.81
C PRO A 48 13.45 9.28 -13.12
N VAL A 49 12.14 9.54 -13.26
CA VAL A 49 11.11 8.67 -12.67
C VAL A 49 11.27 7.26 -13.23
N GLN A 50 11.43 6.28 -12.35
CA GLN A 50 11.45 4.87 -12.73
C GLN A 50 10.04 4.32 -12.63
N VAL A 51 9.54 3.81 -13.75
CA VAL A 51 8.17 3.29 -13.85
C VAL A 51 8.19 1.77 -13.85
N GLY A 52 7.39 1.16 -12.98
CA GLY A 52 7.08 -0.27 -12.98
C GLY A 52 5.63 -0.52 -13.42
N ILE A 53 5.29 -1.78 -13.64
CA ILE A 53 3.94 -2.18 -14.05
C ILE A 53 3.50 -3.46 -13.33
N SER A 54 2.20 -3.70 -13.22
CA SER A 54 1.64 -4.98 -12.76
C SER A 54 1.07 -5.75 -13.94
N PHE A 55 1.35 -7.05 -14.02
CA PHE A 55 0.78 -7.93 -15.04
C PHE A 55 -0.05 -9.05 -14.38
N SER A 56 -1.22 -9.33 -14.95
CA SER A 56 -2.14 -10.37 -14.50
C SER A 56 -2.58 -11.20 -15.70
N PRO A 57 -2.23 -12.50 -15.77
CA PRO A 57 -2.73 -13.41 -16.79
C PRO A 57 -4.25 -13.50 -16.80
N VAL A 58 -4.88 -13.47 -15.62
CA VAL A 58 -6.35 -13.46 -15.47
C VAL A 58 -6.96 -12.26 -16.19
N ARG A 59 -6.39 -11.06 -15.97
CA ARG A 59 -6.86 -9.85 -16.65
C ARG A 59 -6.62 -9.91 -18.15
N ALA A 60 -5.50 -10.47 -18.61
CA ALA A 60 -5.25 -10.66 -20.03
C ALA A 60 -6.31 -11.58 -20.66
N GLY A 61 -6.61 -12.71 -20.01
CA GLY A 61 -7.65 -13.64 -20.44
C GLY A 61 -9.05 -13.00 -20.47
N TYR A 62 -9.40 -12.20 -19.45
CA TYR A 62 -10.67 -11.45 -19.42
C TYR A 62 -10.82 -10.49 -20.61
N LEU A 63 -9.71 -9.94 -21.11
CA LEU A 63 -9.68 -9.07 -22.29
C LEU A 63 -9.57 -9.85 -23.62
N GLY A 64 -9.65 -11.19 -23.59
CA GLY A 64 -9.52 -12.04 -24.77
C GLY A 64 -8.09 -12.13 -25.32
N LEU A 65 -7.07 -11.81 -24.51
CA LEU A 65 -5.67 -11.87 -24.91
C LEU A 65 -5.01 -13.16 -24.43
N ASP A 66 -4.14 -13.73 -25.27
CA ASP A 66 -3.18 -14.75 -24.85
C ASP A 66 -2.17 -14.13 -23.89
N TYR A 67 -2.11 -14.63 -22.65
CA TYR A 67 -1.26 -14.05 -21.61
C TYR A 67 0.23 -14.12 -21.98
N ARG A 68 0.66 -15.15 -22.73
CA ARG A 68 2.06 -15.32 -23.12
C ARG A 68 2.50 -14.23 -24.10
N SER A 69 1.68 -14.00 -25.12
CA SER A 69 1.89 -12.94 -26.10
C SER A 69 1.76 -11.55 -25.48
N ALA A 70 0.81 -11.37 -24.56
CA ALA A 70 0.63 -10.10 -23.84
C ALA A 70 1.82 -9.78 -22.94
N PHE A 71 2.33 -10.76 -22.18
CA PHE A 71 3.48 -10.59 -21.31
C PHE A 71 4.73 -10.16 -22.11
N LYS A 72 5.04 -10.87 -23.21
CA LYS A 72 6.16 -10.53 -24.10
C LYS A 72 6.06 -9.11 -24.68
N ARG A 73 4.85 -8.67 -25.05
CA ARG A 73 4.61 -7.29 -25.53
C ARG A 73 4.86 -6.26 -24.44
N LEU A 74 4.49 -6.56 -23.19
CA LEU A 74 4.71 -5.70 -22.05
C LEU A 74 6.20 -5.63 -21.66
N GLU A 75 6.94 -6.73 -21.73
CA GLU A 75 8.40 -6.74 -21.54
C GLU A 75 9.13 -5.86 -22.57
N ALA A 76 8.65 -5.86 -23.82
CA ALA A 76 9.19 -4.99 -24.88
C ALA A 76 8.98 -3.48 -24.61
N MET A 77 8.17 -3.10 -23.61
CA MET A 77 8.00 -1.71 -23.17
C MET A 77 9.08 -1.28 -22.16
N HIS A 78 9.94 -2.20 -21.70
CA HIS A 78 11.10 -1.92 -20.86
C HIS A 78 10.77 -1.23 -19.51
N PHE A 79 9.70 -1.64 -18.85
CA PHE A 79 9.42 -1.21 -17.48
C PHE A 79 10.54 -1.64 -16.52
N ARG A 80 10.86 -0.79 -15.56
CA ARG A 80 11.92 -1.01 -14.55
C ARG A 80 11.74 -2.34 -13.81
N VAL A 81 10.49 -2.67 -13.51
CA VAL A 81 10.08 -3.85 -12.74
C VAL A 81 8.66 -4.23 -13.13
N ILE A 82 8.40 -5.54 -13.21
CA ILE A 82 7.04 -6.05 -13.34
C ILE A 82 6.64 -6.71 -12.02
N ARG A 83 5.48 -6.34 -11.49
CA ARG A 83 4.84 -7.06 -10.39
C ARG A 83 3.95 -8.17 -10.96
N LEU A 84 4.21 -9.38 -10.50
CA LEU A 84 3.36 -10.55 -10.71
C LEU A 84 2.73 -10.95 -9.37
N SER A 85 1.65 -11.73 -9.42
CA SER A 85 1.05 -12.32 -8.23
C SER A 85 0.99 -13.83 -8.34
N THR A 86 1.22 -14.48 -7.21
CA THR A 86 0.93 -15.90 -7.03
C THR A 86 -0.52 -16.04 -6.62
N TYR A 87 -1.40 -16.38 -7.56
CA TYR A 87 -2.81 -16.63 -7.28
C TYR A 87 -2.95 -18.01 -6.63
N TRP A 88 -3.28 -18.04 -5.33
CA TRP A 88 -3.24 -19.26 -4.53
C TRP A 88 -4.24 -20.32 -5.03
N ASP A 89 -5.49 -19.95 -5.31
CA ASP A 89 -6.52 -20.79 -5.92
C ASP A 89 -6.06 -21.48 -7.22
N GLN A 90 -5.41 -20.73 -8.11
CA GLN A 90 -4.89 -21.25 -9.37
C GLN A 90 -3.73 -22.20 -9.15
N VAL A 91 -2.78 -21.83 -8.30
CA VAL A 91 -1.62 -22.67 -8.00
C VAL A 91 -2.03 -23.97 -7.30
N ASP A 92 -3.03 -23.91 -6.42
CA ASP A 92 -3.58 -25.09 -5.74
C ASP A 92 -4.26 -26.04 -6.72
N THR A 93 -5.00 -25.49 -7.69
CA THR A 93 -5.82 -26.29 -8.63
C THR A 93 -5.03 -26.78 -9.84
N GLU A 94 -4.22 -25.91 -10.45
CA GLU A 94 -3.57 -26.11 -11.75
C GLU A 94 -2.06 -26.30 -11.62
N GLY A 95 -1.48 -26.05 -10.44
CA GLY A 95 -0.05 -26.05 -10.22
C GLY A 95 0.62 -24.73 -10.65
N TYR A 96 1.96 -24.72 -10.61
CA TYR A 96 2.74 -23.51 -10.86
C TYR A 96 3.04 -23.22 -12.33
N ASP A 97 2.63 -24.08 -13.28
CA ASP A 97 3.05 -24.03 -14.69
C ASP A 97 2.89 -22.64 -15.34
N GLN A 98 1.79 -21.95 -15.06
CA GLN A 98 1.54 -20.60 -15.58
C GLN A 98 2.54 -19.58 -15.01
N LEU A 99 2.77 -19.61 -13.70
CA LEU A 99 3.71 -18.70 -13.02
C LEU A 99 5.16 -19.06 -13.35
N ASP A 100 5.49 -20.34 -13.44
CA ASP A 100 6.79 -20.83 -13.89
C ASP A 100 7.11 -20.29 -15.29
N TRP A 101 6.14 -20.35 -16.20
CA TRP A 101 6.32 -19.80 -17.54
C TRP A 101 6.65 -18.30 -17.50
N LEU A 102 5.93 -17.51 -16.69
CA LEU A 102 6.17 -16.07 -16.55
C LEU A 102 7.55 -15.78 -15.94
N MET A 103 7.92 -16.49 -14.87
CA MET A 103 9.21 -16.31 -14.19
C MET A 103 10.38 -16.72 -15.09
N ASN A 104 10.23 -17.82 -15.84
CA ASN A 104 11.24 -18.29 -16.79
C ASN A 104 11.39 -17.34 -17.99
N GLU A 105 10.28 -16.82 -18.51
CA GLU A 105 10.31 -15.84 -19.60
C GLU A 105 10.96 -14.53 -19.14
N ALA A 106 10.60 -14.02 -17.96
CA ALA A 106 11.23 -12.86 -17.36
C ALA A 106 12.74 -13.09 -17.14
N GLN A 107 13.13 -14.28 -16.70
CA GLN A 107 14.54 -14.69 -16.59
C GLN A 107 15.27 -14.64 -17.92
N ARG A 108 14.66 -15.15 -18.99
CA ARG A 108 15.22 -15.10 -20.35
C ARG A 108 15.38 -13.66 -20.83
N ALA A 109 14.43 -12.78 -20.52
CA ALA A 109 14.46 -11.36 -20.87
C ALA A 109 15.32 -10.49 -19.92
N ARG A 110 15.81 -11.07 -18.80
CA ARG A 110 16.46 -10.34 -17.69
C ARG A 110 15.57 -9.22 -17.12
N GLN A 111 14.26 -9.43 -17.14
CA GLN A 111 13.27 -8.51 -16.63
C GLN A 111 13.14 -8.65 -15.10
N PRO A 112 13.36 -7.58 -14.31
CA PRO A 112 13.17 -7.63 -12.86
C PRO A 112 11.71 -7.87 -12.47
N ILE A 113 11.49 -8.80 -11.53
CA ILE A 113 10.17 -9.20 -11.03
C ILE A 113 10.04 -8.94 -9.52
N VAL A 114 8.91 -8.36 -9.13
CA VAL A 114 8.39 -8.46 -7.76
C VAL A 114 7.25 -9.48 -7.75
N LEU A 115 7.29 -10.44 -6.82
CA LEU A 115 6.27 -11.47 -6.72
C LEU A 115 5.43 -11.29 -5.45
N THR A 116 4.12 -11.16 -5.62
CA THR A 116 3.16 -11.15 -4.50
C THR A 116 2.89 -12.57 -4.02
N VAL A 117 2.86 -12.76 -2.70
CA VAL A 117 2.50 -14.01 -2.01
C VAL A 117 1.60 -13.69 -0.81
N GLY A 118 0.66 -14.57 -0.50
CA GLY A 118 -0.38 -14.40 0.53
C GLY A 118 -1.77 -14.77 -0.01
N MET A 119 -2.81 -14.50 0.77
CA MET A 119 -4.22 -14.73 0.41
C MET A 119 -4.72 -13.72 -0.63
N LYS A 120 -4.20 -12.48 -0.60
CA LYS A 120 -4.59 -11.41 -1.50
C LYS A 120 -3.56 -11.14 -2.58
N ALA A 121 -4.05 -10.95 -3.80
CA ALA A 121 -3.25 -10.73 -5.00
C ALA A 121 -3.90 -9.66 -5.92
N LEU A 122 -3.25 -9.40 -7.06
CA LEU A 122 -3.67 -8.40 -8.02
C LEU A 122 -5.01 -8.71 -8.70
N GLY A 123 -5.94 -7.77 -8.65
CA GLY A 123 -7.21 -7.83 -9.37
C GLY A 123 -8.37 -8.29 -8.50
N TRP A 124 -9.60 -8.01 -8.93
CA TRP A 124 -10.80 -8.41 -8.21
C TRP A 124 -11.04 -9.93 -8.40
N PRO A 125 -11.46 -10.70 -7.37
CA PRO A 125 -12.02 -10.29 -6.07
C PRO A 125 -11.00 -9.97 -4.97
N GLU A 126 -9.72 -9.88 -5.33
CA GLU A 126 -8.55 -9.65 -4.48
C GLU A 126 -8.16 -10.80 -3.57
N PHE A 127 -9.10 -11.60 -3.07
CA PHE A 127 -8.80 -12.84 -2.35
C PHE A 127 -8.81 -14.03 -3.30
N TYR A 128 -7.76 -14.83 -3.23
CA TYR A 128 -7.54 -15.99 -4.09
C TYR A 128 -7.36 -17.26 -3.26
N VAL A 129 -8.11 -17.41 -2.17
CA VAL A 129 -8.06 -18.62 -1.34
C VAL A 129 -8.79 -19.75 -2.08
N PRO A 130 -8.18 -20.94 -2.23
CA PRO A 130 -8.85 -22.08 -2.83
C PRO A 130 -10.12 -22.46 -2.05
N ALA A 131 -11.23 -22.73 -2.76
CA ALA A 131 -12.47 -23.15 -2.12
C ALA A 131 -12.34 -24.49 -1.36
N SER A 132 -11.37 -25.34 -1.75
CA SER A 132 -10.96 -26.55 -1.05
C SER A 132 -10.41 -26.29 0.35
N VAL A 133 -9.77 -25.13 0.56
CA VAL A 133 -9.19 -24.71 1.84
C VAL A 133 -10.24 -24.01 2.67
N THR A 134 -10.94 -23.03 2.10
CA THR A 134 -11.99 -22.28 2.79
C THR A 134 -12.95 -21.66 1.78
N ASP A 135 -14.24 -21.94 1.92
CA ASP A 135 -15.28 -21.21 1.20
C ASP A 135 -15.50 -19.84 1.85
N LEU A 136 -14.84 -18.81 1.30
CA LEU A 136 -14.92 -17.43 1.78
C LEU A 136 -16.36 -16.87 1.77
N THR A 137 -17.30 -17.47 1.03
CA THR A 137 -18.68 -17.01 0.99
C THR A 137 -19.46 -17.33 2.26
N THR A 138 -18.98 -18.29 3.05
CA THR A 138 -19.56 -18.69 4.34
C THR A 138 -19.12 -17.78 5.50
N LEU A 139 -18.11 -16.94 5.28
CA LEU A 139 -17.59 -16.02 6.29
C LEU A 139 -18.50 -14.81 6.47
N ASN A 140 -18.50 -14.26 7.69
CA ASN A 140 -19.29 -13.07 7.97
C ASN A 140 -18.75 -11.86 7.22
N GLN A 141 -19.65 -10.98 6.79
CA GLN A 141 -19.25 -9.75 6.12
C GLN A 141 -18.38 -8.90 7.05
N GLY A 142 -17.23 -8.45 6.54
CA GLY A 142 -16.30 -7.62 7.29
C GLY A 142 -15.44 -8.38 8.31
N GLN A 143 -15.48 -9.71 8.29
CA GLN A 143 -14.65 -10.54 9.16
C GLN A 143 -13.17 -10.42 8.81
N ASP A 144 -12.33 -10.52 9.85
CA ASP A 144 -10.90 -10.78 9.68
C ASP A 144 -10.72 -12.23 9.22
N VAL A 145 -10.25 -12.43 8.00
CA VAL A 145 -10.09 -13.75 7.41
C VAL A 145 -9.02 -14.57 8.16
N ALA A 146 -8.03 -13.90 8.76
CA ALA A 146 -6.98 -14.54 9.53
C ALA A 146 -7.44 -15.01 10.92
N SER A 147 -8.68 -14.73 11.32
CA SER A 147 -9.25 -15.26 12.57
C SER A 147 -9.31 -16.80 12.62
N ASP A 148 -9.34 -17.47 11.46
CA ASP A 148 -9.33 -18.93 11.36
C ASP A 148 -7.90 -19.48 11.41
N ALA A 149 -7.60 -20.28 12.43
CA ALA A 149 -6.27 -20.86 12.64
C ALA A 149 -5.86 -21.87 11.55
N SER A 150 -6.82 -22.60 10.99
CA SER A 150 -6.57 -23.58 9.92
C SER A 150 -6.22 -22.86 8.63
N LEU A 151 -6.96 -21.78 8.32
CA LEU A 151 -6.66 -20.94 7.17
C LEU A 151 -5.30 -20.25 7.30
N ARG A 152 -4.96 -19.70 8.47
CA ARG A 152 -3.62 -19.14 8.72
C ARG A 152 -2.52 -20.15 8.46
N ALA A 153 -2.66 -21.37 8.97
CA ALA A 153 -1.69 -22.43 8.75
C ALA A 153 -1.57 -22.81 7.27
N ALA A 154 -2.70 -22.94 6.56
CA ALA A 154 -2.73 -23.22 5.14
C ALA A 154 -2.07 -22.11 4.30
N THR A 155 -2.36 -20.84 4.62
CA THR A 155 -1.74 -19.69 3.98
C THR A 155 -0.23 -19.68 4.21
N LEU A 156 0.24 -19.92 5.43
CA LEU A 156 1.68 -19.99 5.71
C LEU A 156 2.36 -21.13 4.96
N ALA A 157 1.71 -22.30 4.82
CA ALA A 157 2.22 -23.40 4.03
C ALA A 157 2.30 -23.06 2.53
N PHE A 158 1.30 -22.36 1.99
CA PHE A 158 1.31 -21.86 0.63
C PHE A 158 2.42 -20.82 0.40
N VAL A 159 2.57 -19.86 1.33
CA VAL A 159 3.63 -18.86 1.31
C VAL A 159 4.99 -19.56 1.33
N GLU A 160 5.17 -20.55 2.20
CA GLU A 160 6.40 -21.33 2.30
C GLU A 160 6.73 -22.04 0.98
N ALA A 161 5.77 -22.78 0.42
CA ALA A 161 5.95 -23.49 -0.83
C ALA A 161 6.32 -22.55 -1.99
N THR A 162 5.66 -21.39 -2.07
CA THR A 162 5.93 -20.38 -3.10
C THR A 162 7.33 -19.78 -2.94
N VAL A 163 7.71 -19.41 -1.71
CA VAL A 163 9.02 -18.81 -1.44
C VAL A 163 10.14 -19.80 -1.73
N LEU A 164 10.02 -21.03 -1.25
CA LEU A 164 11.01 -22.07 -1.51
C LEU A 164 11.17 -22.36 -3.02
N ARG A 165 10.09 -22.24 -3.79
CA ARG A 165 10.13 -22.43 -5.25
C ARG A 165 10.92 -21.33 -5.98
N TYR A 166 10.72 -20.06 -5.62
CA TYR A 166 11.24 -18.93 -6.42
C TYR A 166 12.37 -18.14 -5.77
N ARG A 167 12.73 -18.39 -4.50
CA ARG A 167 13.81 -17.67 -3.81
C ARG A 167 15.17 -17.77 -4.50
N ASP A 168 15.41 -18.78 -5.33
CA ASP A 168 16.69 -18.90 -6.05
C ASP A 168 16.61 -18.38 -7.49
N ASN A 169 15.47 -17.83 -7.90
CA ASN A 169 15.33 -17.22 -9.21
C ASN A 169 16.03 -15.84 -9.24
N PRO A 170 16.98 -15.61 -10.19
CA PRO A 170 17.77 -14.37 -10.23
C PRO A 170 16.98 -13.14 -10.70
N THR A 171 15.82 -13.28 -11.36
CA THR A 171 15.00 -12.12 -11.75
C THR A 171 14.08 -11.61 -10.66
N LEU A 172 13.86 -12.42 -9.62
CA LEU A 172 13.13 -11.98 -8.45
C LEU A 172 13.97 -10.94 -7.69
N VAL A 173 13.47 -9.70 -7.60
CA VAL A 173 14.14 -8.59 -6.91
C VAL A 173 13.47 -8.23 -5.57
N GLY A 174 12.29 -8.77 -5.30
CA GLY A 174 11.58 -8.56 -4.05
C GLY A 174 10.30 -9.36 -3.97
N TRP A 175 9.84 -9.54 -2.73
CA TRP A 175 8.55 -10.14 -2.41
C TRP A 175 7.58 -9.04 -2.01
N GLN A 176 6.35 -9.09 -2.49
CA GLN A 176 5.25 -8.35 -1.89
C GLN A 176 4.47 -9.30 -1.00
N ILE A 177 4.26 -8.92 0.26
CA ILE A 177 3.45 -9.71 1.20
C ILE A 177 2.04 -9.14 1.19
N GLU A 178 1.09 -9.96 0.79
CA GLU A 178 -0.31 -9.59 0.59
C GLU A 178 -0.49 -8.45 -0.44
N ASN A 179 -1.74 -8.17 -0.82
CA ASN A 179 -2.08 -6.94 -1.54
C ASN A 179 -2.99 -6.10 -0.67
N GLU A 180 -2.51 -4.99 -0.10
CA GLU A 180 -3.33 -4.13 0.78
C GLU A 180 -4.05 -4.91 1.90
N PRO A 181 -3.31 -5.62 2.79
CA PRO A 181 -3.88 -6.60 3.72
C PRO A 181 -4.98 -6.02 4.63
N PHE A 182 -4.84 -4.74 5.02
CA PHE A 182 -5.79 -4.06 5.91
C PHE A 182 -7.05 -3.58 5.19
N ASN A 183 -7.06 -3.62 3.86
CA ASN A 183 -8.19 -3.18 3.06
C ASN A 183 -9.25 -4.25 2.99
N ARG A 184 -10.48 -3.81 3.26
CA ARG A 184 -11.69 -4.60 3.05
C ARG A 184 -11.93 -4.81 1.56
N ALA A 185 -11.90 -6.06 1.10
CA ALA A 185 -12.06 -6.39 -0.31
C ALA A 185 -12.95 -7.60 -0.55
N GLY A 186 -13.27 -7.83 -1.82
CA GLY A 186 -14.17 -8.89 -2.27
C GLY A 186 -15.62 -8.68 -1.84
N PRO A 187 -16.52 -9.61 -2.21
CA PRO A 187 -17.95 -9.51 -1.90
C PRO A 187 -18.23 -9.44 -0.39
N GLN A 188 -17.50 -10.21 0.42
CA GLN A 188 -17.63 -10.28 1.88
C GLN A 188 -16.88 -9.16 2.62
N ARG A 189 -16.18 -8.24 1.92
CA ARG A 189 -15.44 -7.13 2.54
C ARG A 189 -14.43 -7.58 3.62
N LEU A 190 -13.79 -8.72 3.38
CA LEU A 190 -12.83 -9.35 4.29
C LEU A 190 -11.51 -8.56 4.34
N TRP A 191 -10.78 -8.71 5.43
CA TRP A 191 -9.48 -8.05 5.66
C TRP A 191 -8.56 -8.98 6.47
N ILE A 192 -7.29 -8.60 6.60
CA ILE A 192 -6.25 -9.40 7.28
C ILE A 192 -5.68 -8.57 8.42
N ASP A 193 -5.56 -9.16 9.60
CA ASP A 193 -4.97 -8.50 10.76
C ASP A 193 -3.44 -8.30 10.65
N ALA A 194 -2.94 -7.30 11.39
CA ALA A 194 -1.52 -6.94 11.38
C ALA A 194 -0.61 -7.96 12.09
N GLY A 195 -1.16 -8.76 12.99
CA GLY A 195 -0.46 -9.89 13.62
C GLY A 195 -0.18 -10.96 12.58
N PHE A 196 -1.18 -11.39 11.82
CA PHE A 196 -0.96 -12.40 10.78
C PHE A 196 -0.03 -11.92 9.67
N LEU A 197 -0.18 -10.68 9.20
CA LEU A 197 0.78 -10.11 8.23
C LEU A 197 2.23 -10.15 8.73
N ARG A 198 2.44 -9.96 10.05
CA ARG A 198 3.78 -10.06 10.65
C ARG A 198 4.32 -11.48 10.62
N ASP A 199 3.46 -12.48 10.79
CA ASP A 199 3.84 -13.89 10.69
C ASP A 199 4.27 -14.24 9.27
N GLU A 200 3.51 -13.79 8.26
CA GLU A 200 3.85 -13.97 6.85
C GLU A 200 5.19 -13.31 6.50
N ILE A 201 5.37 -12.04 6.88
CA ILE A 201 6.64 -11.32 6.72
C ILE A 201 7.79 -12.10 7.36
N SER A 202 7.58 -12.62 8.57
CA SER A 202 8.60 -13.36 9.31
C SER A 202 8.94 -14.68 8.62
N SER A 203 7.94 -15.39 8.10
CA SER A 203 8.12 -16.61 7.31
C SER A 203 8.96 -16.35 6.05
N VAL A 204 8.58 -15.36 5.24
CA VAL A 204 9.33 -15.03 4.01
C VAL A 204 10.77 -14.59 4.33
N ARG A 205 10.99 -13.80 5.39
CA ARG A 205 12.36 -13.41 5.80
C ARG A 205 13.23 -14.60 6.19
N GLN A 206 12.65 -15.62 6.83
CA GLN A 206 13.38 -16.82 7.25
C GLN A 206 13.69 -17.74 6.07
N LEU A 207 12.77 -17.83 5.12
CA LEU A 207 12.87 -18.74 3.98
C LEU A 207 13.74 -18.19 2.83
N ASP A 208 13.74 -16.87 2.60
CA ASP A 208 14.56 -16.24 1.56
C ASP A 208 15.97 -15.89 2.09
N GLY A 209 16.91 -16.81 1.89
CA GLY A 209 18.31 -16.66 2.27
C GLY A 209 19.07 -15.55 1.52
N HIS A 210 18.52 -14.99 0.45
CA HIS A 210 19.11 -13.84 -0.26
C HIS A 210 18.72 -12.49 0.37
N HIS A 211 17.87 -12.51 1.41
CA HIS A 211 17.42 -11.32 2.12
C HIS A 211 16.86 -10.22 1.19
N ARG A 212 16.05 -10.64 0.20
CA ARG A 212 15.41 -9.71 -0.72
C ARG A 212 14.51 -8.71 0.00
N ARG A 213 14.22 -7.61 -0.69
CA ARG A 213 13.31 -6.58 -0.19
C ARG A 213 11.92 -7.16 -0.04
N LEU A 214 11.30 -6.88 1.10
CA LEU A 214 9.88 -7.12 1.33
C LEU A 214 9.11 -5.83 1.14
N ILE A 215 8.00 -5.93 0.42
CA ILE A 215 7.12 -4.83 0.07
C ILE A 215 5.76 -5.11 0.72
N VAL A 216 5.22 -4.12 1.40
CA VAL A 216 3.83 -4.10 1.86
C VAL A 216 3.21 -2.85 1.26
N ASN A 217 2.11 -3.00 0.55
CA ASN A 217 1.30 -1.88 0.13
C ASN A 217 0.09 -1.74 1.05
N ALA A 218 -0.38 -0.51 1.21
CA ALA A 218 -1.61 -0.20 1.89
C ALA A 218 -2.30 0.91 1.13
N PHE A 219 -3.61 0.88 1.11
CA PHE A 219 -4.39 2.05 0.71
C PHE A 219 -4.39 3.04 1.87
N SER A 220 -4.18 4.32 1.55
CA SER A 220 -4.44 5.40 2.48
C SER A 220 -5.66 6.16 1.97
N HIS A 221 -6.66 6.37 2.82
CA HIS A 221 -7.76 7.27 2.49
C HIS A 221 -7.20 8.67 2.20
N PHE A 222 -7.85 9.39 1.27
CA PHE A 222 -7.57 10.80 1.01
C PHE A 222 -7.52 11.56 2.33
N ASN A 223 -6.37 12.13 2.63
CA ASN A 223 -6.14 12.84 3.86
C ASN A 223 -5.46 14.13 3.46
N LEU A 224 -6.17 15.24 3.60
CA LEU A 224 -5.69 16.58 3.29
C LEU A 224 -4.29 16.85 3.87
N VAL A 225 -3.96 16.31 5.05
CA VAL A 225 -2.64 16.47 5.66
C VAL A 225 -1.57 15.64 4.94
N PHE A 226 -1.87 14.40 4.55
CA PHE A 226 -0.93 13.58 3.77
C PHE A 226 -0.81 14.08 2.33
N ASP A 227 -1.91 14.54 1.73
CA ASP A 227 -1.95 15.13 0.40
C ASP A 227 -1.13 16.43 0.37
N GLN A 228 -1.29 17.29 1.39
CA GLN A 228 -0.47 18.48 1.60
C GLN A 228 1.02 18.17 1.77
N ALA A 229 1.35 17.15 2.56
CA ALA A 229 2.73 16.73 2.78
C ALA A 229 3.37 16.07 1.55
N SER A 230 2.57 15.44 0.69
CA SER A 230 3.02 14.76 -0.53
C SER A 230 3.03 15.67 -1.75
N ALA A 231 2.32 16.81 -1.71
CA ALA A 231 2.35 17.82 -2.75
C ALA A 231 3.76 18.43 -2.85
N ARG A 232 4.42 18.19 -3.99
CA ARG A 232 5.77 18.73 -4.28
C ARG A 232 5.86 20.25 -4.14
N GLN A 233 4.74 20.96 -4.28
CA GLN A 233 4.65 22.42 -4.20
C GLN A 233 3.96 22.91 -2.90
N GLY A 234 3.61 22.01 -1.97
CA GLY A 234 2.80 22.34 -0.80
C GLY A 234 1.32 22.58 -1.13
N PHE A 235 0.58 23.15 -0.19
CA PHE A 235 -0.85 23.45 -0.32
C PHE A 235 -1.08 24.69 -1.18
N ASP A 236 -1.72 24.56 -2.34
CA ASP A 236 -2.18 25.68 -3.17
C ASP A 236 -3.72 25.77 -3.13
N LEU A 237 -4.23 26.92 -2.72
CA LEU A 237 -5.66 27.22 -2.65
C LEU A 237 -6.36 27.05 -4.01
N ARG A 238 -5.63 27.22 -5.12
CA ARG A 238 -6.12 27.00 -6.49
C ARG A 238 -6.45 25.53 -6.73
N GLN A 239 -5.59 24.62 -6.27
CA GLN A 239 -5.80 23.17 -6.37
C GLN A 239 -7.03 22.71 -5.59
N TRP A 240 -7.23 23.27 -4.38
CA TRP A 240 -8.42 22.98 -3.57
C TRP A 240 -9.71 23.49 -4.23
N LEU A 241 -9.65 24.62 -4.93
CA LEU A 241 -10.75 25.18 -5.70
C LEU A 241 -10.95 24.50 -7.07
N GLY A 242 -10.20 23.45 -7.38
CA GLY A 242 -10.32 22.67 -8.61
C GLY A 242 -9.67 23.33 -9.84
N PHE A 243 -8.78 24.30 -9.65
CA PHE A 243 -7.94 24.82 -10.72
C PHE A 243 -6.67 23.98 -10.82
N ASP A 244 -6.33 23.56 -12.05
CA ASP A 244 -5.26 22.60 -12.35
C ASP A 244 -3.97 22.92 -11.59
N ALA A 245 -3.63 22.03 -10.65
CA ALA A 245 -2.24 21.77 -10.31
C ALA A 245 -1.57 21.32 -11.60
N ASP A 246 -0.37 21.80 -11.92
CA ASP A 246 0.48 21.18 -12.93
C ASP A 246 0.52 19.66 -12.66
N SER A 247 -0.27 18.91 -13.43
CA SER A 247 -0.07 17.48 -13.59
C SER A 247 1.33 17.35 -14.17
N ALA A 248 2.04 16.30 -13.81
CA ALA A 248 3.43 16.09 -14.22
C ALA A 248 3.61 15.88 -15.76
N GLU A 249 2.64 16.29 -16.57
CA GLU A 249 2.65 16.34 -18.03
C GLU A 249 3.03 17.75 -18.51
N ARG A 250 4.33 18.02 -18.55
CA ARG A 250 4.93 18.96 -19.51
C ARG A 250 6.18 18.36 -20.11
#